data_AF-A0A418XBN9-F1
#
_entry.id   AF-A0A418XBN9-F1
#
_cell.length_a   1.000
_cell.length_b   1.000
_cell.length_c   1.000
_cell.angle_alpha   90.00
_cell.angle_beta   90.00
_cell.angle_gamma   90.00
#
_symmetry.space_group_name_H-M   'P 1'
#
loop_
_entity.id
_entity.type
_entity.pdbx_description
1 polymer ?
#
loop_
_entity_poly.entity_id
_entity_poly.type
_entity_poly.pdbx_seq_one_letter_code
_entity_poly.pdbx_strand_id
1 'polypeptide(L)'
;MKLSGWQRLWVVFSFVLGVIPVSLVMAFWPNEESIYYHWRFEALDKTKQLIWDKEGRSVTYDDLMPMDETNFEAVNALRHYRLKAISRDAEFQKAYIERVREVNAKYEKELDQLPFEQFLTVVRGFLGWVAVCLGFYALGWAIAWVIRGFRKPQA
;
A
#
# COMPACT_ATOMS: atom_id res chain seq x y z
N MET A 1 12.06 38.68 17.27
CA MET A 1 13.17 38.12 16.45
C MET A 1 12.91 38.44 14.98
N LYS A 2 13.82 39.13 14.27
CA LYS A 2 13.66 39.42 12.83
C LYS A 2 14.20 38.25 12.01
N LEU A 3 13.32 37.50 11.33
CA LEU A 3 13.71 36.44 10.40
C LEU A 3 14.52 37.02 9.23
N SER A 4 15.66 36.40 8.92
CA SER A 4 16.48 36.76 7.76
C SER A 4 15.73 36.50 6.44
N GLY A 5 16.09 37.23 5.37
CA GLY A 5 15.45 37.06 4.05
C GLY A 5 15.52 35.62 3.53
N TRP A 6 16.62 34.92 3.81
CA TRP A 6 16.80 33.51 3.48
C TRP A 6 15.81 32.59 4.21
N GLN A 7 15.61 32.80 5.52
CA GLN A 7 14.66 32.00 6.30
C GLN A 7 13.23 32.15 5.80
N ARG A 8 12.82 33.36 5.37
CA ARG A 8 11.49 33.60 4.80
C ARG A 8 11.30 32.85 3.48
N LEU A 9 12.29 32.91 2.59
CA LEU A 9 12.26 32.18 1.33
C LEU A 9 12.23 30.67 1.56
N TRP A 10 13.02 30.18 2.52
CA TRP A 10 13.04 28.77 2.88
C TRP A 10 11.69 28.25 3.39
N VAL A 11 10.97 29.04 4.21
CA VAL A 11 9.62 28.65 4.68
C VAL A 11 8.66 28.50 3.51
N VAL A 12 8.63 29.49 2.60
CA VAL A 12 7.74 29.46 1.42
C VAL A 12 8.08 28.26 0.51
N PHE A 13 9.38 28.03 0.26
CA PHE A 13 9.83 26.94 -0.60
C PHE A 13 9.53 25.56 0.02
N SER A 14 9.72 25.41 1.35
CA SER A 14 9.36 24.19 2.08
C SER A 14 7.88 23.85 1.94
N PHE A 15 7.00 24.86 1.95
CA PHE A 15 5.56 24.69 1.75
C PHE A 15 5.22 24.19 0.34
N VAL A 16 5.84 24.80 -0.69
CA VAL A 16 5.65 24.37 -2.09
C VAL A 16 6.17 22.95 -2.30
N LEU A 17 7.34 22.64 -1.75
CA LEU A 17 7.91 21.29 -1.81
C LEU A 17 7.05 20.26 -1.08
N GLY A 18 6.23 20.67 -0.10
CA GLY A 18 5.31 19.78 0.63
C GLY A 18 4.23 19.16 -0.25
N VAL A 19 3.95 19.70 -1.43
CA VAL A 19 2.97 19.12 -2.38
C VAL A 19 3.48 17.78 -2.96
N ILE A 20 4.79 17.66 -3.17
CA ILE A 20 5.42 16.47 -3.75
C ILE A 20 5.24 15.21 -2.87
N PRO A 21 5.64 15.21 -1.58
CA PRO A 21 5.46 14.03 -0.72
C PRO A 21 3.99 13.66 -0.53
N VAL A 22 3.08 14.64 -0.48
CA VAL A 22 1.63 14.38 -0.43
C VAL A 22 1.18 13.63 -1.68
N SER A 23 1.62 14.09 -2.86
CA SER A 23 1.30 13.44 -4.14
C SER A 23 1.83 12.01 -4.20
N LEU A 24 3.06 11.78 -3.70
CA LEU A 24 3.66 10.44 -3.64
C LEU A 24 2.90 9.52 -2.67
N VAL A 25 2.55 10.01 -1.47
CA VAL A 25 1.77 9.22 -0.50
C VAL A 25 0.42 8.81 -1.08
N MET A 26 -0.24 9.69 -1.84
CA MET A 26 -1.50 9.36 -2.53
C MET A 26 -1.31 8.34 -3.65
N ALA A 27 -0.22 8.43 -4.42
CA ALA A 27 0.07 7.50 -5.51
C ALA A 27 0.46 6.10 -5.02
N PHE A 28 1.14 6.01 -3.87
CA PHE A 28 1.59 4.76 -3.27
C PHE A 28 0.75 4.35 -2.05
N TRP A 29 -0.48 4.85 -1.95
CA TRP A 29 -1.34 4.58 -0.81
C TRP A 29 -1.67 3.08 -0.73
N PRO A 30 -1.27 2.38 0.34
CA PRO A 30 -1.66 0.99 0.53
C PRO A 30 -3.18 0.90 0.69
N ASN A 31 -3.86 0.18 -0.20
CA ASN A 31 -5.32 0.03 -0.17
C ASN A 31 -5.73 -1.44 0.06
N GLU A 32 -6.89 -1.63 0.70
CA GLU A 32 -7.47 -2.96 0.93
C GLU A 32 -7.79 -3.66 -0.39
N GLU A 33 -8.13 -2.90 -1.43
CA GLU A 33 -8.51 -3.42 -2.73
C GLU A 33 -7.37 -4.21 -3.39
N SER A 34 -6.13 -3.69 -3.35
CA SER A 34 -4.97 -4.38 -3.91
C SER A 34 -4.66 -5.67 -3.18
N ILE A 35 -4.79 -5.69 -1.85
CA ILE A 35 -4.61 -6.87 -1.01
C ILE A 35 -5.71 -7.90 -1.33
N TYR A 36 -6.95 -7.45 -1.48
CA TYR A 36 -8.07 -8.29 -1.89
C TYR A 36 -7.86 -8.94 -3.27
N TYR A 37 -7.38 -8.19 -4.27
CA TYR A 37 -7.11 -8.78 -5.59
C TYR A 37 -6.05 -9.88 -5.53
N HIS A 38 -4.97 -9.67 -4.79
CA HIS A 38 -3.92 -10.70 -4.64
C HIS A 38 -4.45 -11.95 -3.96
N TRP A 39 -5.15 -11.78 -2.83
CA TRP A 39 -5.81 -12.89 -2.14
C TRP A 39 -6.80 -13.63 -3.06
N ARG A 40 -7.61 -12.89 -3.81
CA ARG A 40 -8.65 -13.42 -4.70
C ARG A 40 -8.04 -14.38 -5.73
N PHE A 41 -7.02 -13.94 -6.47
CA PHE A 41 -6.43 -14.78 -7.50
C PHE A 41 -5.72 -16.00 -6.91
N GLU A 42 -5.06 -15.85 -5.76
CA GLU A 42 -4.40 -16.96 -5.08
C GLU A 42 -5.41 -18.00 -4.57
N ALA A 43 -6.52 -17.56 -3.97
CA ALA A 43 -7.60 -18.44 -3.53
C ALA A 43 -8.30 -19.16 -4.70
N LEU A 44 -8.52 -18.45 -5.81
CA LEU A 44 -9.10 -19.02 -7.02
C LEU A 44 -8.21 -20.09 -7.65
N ASP A 45 -6.90 -19.85 -7.71
CA ASP A 45 -5.95 -20.82 -8.25
C ASP A 45 -5.92 -22.11 -7.42
N LYS A 46 -5.92 -21.99 -6.08
CA LYS A 46 -6.06 -23.15 -5.17
C LYS A 46 -7.37 -23.91 -5.38
N THR A 47 -8.46 -23.19 -5.64
CA THR A 47 -9.78 -23.80 -5.92
C THR A 47 -9.77 -24.57 -7.23
N LYS A 48 -9.23 -23.96 -8.29
CA LYS A 48 -9.11 -24.58 -9.61
C LYS A 48 -8.28 -25.86 -9.55
N GLN A 49 -7.15 -25.81 -8.85
CA GLN A 49 -6.30 -26.99 -8.61
C GLN A 49 -7.05 -28.09 -7.86
N LEU A 50 -7.80 -27.74 -6.80
CA LEU A 50 -8.56 -28.74 -6.04
C LEU A 50 -9.64 -29.41 -6.90
N ILE A 51 -10.36 -28.65 -7.72
CA ILE A 51 -11.38 -29.22 -8.63
C ILE A 51 -10.73 -30.12 -9.67
N TRP A 52 -9.58 -29.71 -10.21
CA TRP A 52 -8.82 -30.55 -11.13
C TRP A 52 -8.38 -31.87 -10.46
N ASP A 53 -7.83 -31.81 -9.24
CA ASP A 53 -7.33 -32.97 -8.51
C ASP A 53 -8.43 -33.94 -8.09
N LYS A 54 -9.63 -33.45 -7.75
CA LYS A 54 -10.75 -34.26 -7.25
C LYS A 54 -11.74 -34.70 -8.33
N GLU A 55 -12.03 -33.85 -9.30
CA GLU A 55 -13.06 -34.08 -10.33
C GLU A 55 -12.48 -34.29 -11.73
N GLY A 56 -11.19 -34.00 -11.96
CA GLY A 56 -10.59 -34.03 -13.30
C GLY A 56 -11.17 -32.98 -14.26
N ARG A 57 -11.88 -31.99 -13.72
CA ARG A 57 -12.61 -30.97 -14.49
C ARG A 57 -11.77 -29.70 -14.57
N SER A 58 -11.62 -29.15 -15.77
CA SER A 58 -11.07 -27.81 -15.95
C SER A 58 -12.15 -26.77 -15.66
N VAL A 59 -11.78 -25.77 -14.87
CA VAL A 59 -12.67 -24.67 -14.47
C VAL A 59 -11.95 -23.35 -14.74
N THR A 60 -12.67 -22.37 -15.28
CA THR A 60 -12.13 -21.04 -15.58
C THR A 60 -12.36 -20.07 -14.41
N TYR A 61 -11.67 -18.93 -14.42
CA TYR A 61 -11.90 -17.91 -13.40
C TYR A 61 -13.32 -17.34 -13.45
N ASP A 62 -13.96 -17.31 -14.63
CA ASP A 62 -15.33 -16.83 -14.78
C ASP A 62 -16.35 -17.80 -14.16
N ASP A 63 -16.11 -19.11 -14.26
CA ASP A 63 -16.91 -20.13 -13.57
C ASP A 63 -16.76 -20.02 -12.04
N LEU A 64 -15.54 -19.67 -11.59
CA LEU A 64 -15.20 -19.51 -10.19
C LEU A 64 -15.42 -18.11 -9.64
N MET A 65 -15.79 -17.12 -10.45
CA MET A 65 -16.22 -15.78 -10.02
C MET A 65 -16.85 -15.00 -11.18
N PRO A 66 -18.19 -14.89 -11.29
CA PRO A 66 -18.78 -13.95 -12.24
C PRO A 66 -18.31 -12.53 -11.88
N MET A 67 -17.95 -11.75 -12.90
CA MET A 67 -17.30 -10.45 -12.74
C MET A 67 -18.18 -9.36 -12.10
N ASP A 68 -19.45 -9.64 -11.81
CA ASP A 68 -20.40 -8.68 -11.23
C ASP A 68 -20.29 -8.52 -9.70
N GLU A 69 -19.66 -9.47 -9.01
CA GLU A 69 -19.42 -9.41 -7.57
C GLU A 69 -18.11 -8.65 -7.25
N THR A 70 -18.11 -7.33 -7.46
CA THR A 70 -16.98 -6.45 -7.12
C THR A 70 -16.91 -6.07 -5.63
N ASN A 71 -17.79 -6.61 -4.78
CA ASN A 71 -17.93 -6.15 -3.41
C ASN A 71 -16.93 -6.82 -2.46
N PHE A 72 -16.32 -6.04 -1.56
CA PHE A 72 -15.44 -6.52 -0.49
C PHE A 72 -16.13 -7.56 0.43
N GLU A 73 -17.46 -7.48 0.58
CA GLU A 73 -18.29 -8.51 1.24
C GLU A 73 -18.31 -9.87 0.51
N ALA A 74 -17.89 -9.91 -0.75
CA ALA A 74 -17.75 -11.13 -1.51
C ALA A 74 -16.73 -12.08 -0.88
N VAL A 75 -15.71 -11.65 -0.11
CA VAL A 75 -14.81 -12.59 0.60
C VAL A 75 -15.60 -13.54 1.50
N ASN A 76 -16.50 -12.98 2.31
CA ASN A 76 -17.34 -13.74 3.23
C ASN A 76 -18.47 -14.46 2.51
N ALA A 77 -19.05 -13.84 1.47
CA ALA A 77 -20.04 -14.51 0.63
C ALA A 77 -19.45 -15.67 -0.17
N LEU A 78 -18.22 -15.58 -0.68
CA LEU A 78 -17.49 -16.64 -1.38
C LEU A 78 -17.17 -17.80 -0.42
N ARG A 79 -16.77 -17.48 0.82
CA ARG A 79 -16.56 -18.48 1.88
C ARG A 79 -17.84 -19.26 2.20
N HIS A 80 -19.03 -18.66 2.09
CA HIS A 80 -20.28 -19.25 2.56
C HIS A 80 -21.22 -19.77 1.45
N TYR A 81 -21.40 -19.02 0.36
CA TYR A 81 -22.31 -19.33 -0.74
C TYR A 81 -21.65 -20.17 -1.84
N ARG A 82 -20.38 -19.92 -2.18
CA ARG A 82 -19.74 -20.56 -3.34
C ARG A 82 -19.33 -22.01 -3.09
N LEU A 83 -18.84 -22.35 -1.90
CA LEU A 83 -18.62 -23.76 -1.52
C LEU A 83 -19.92 -24.56 -1.57
N LYS A 84 -21.04 -23.92 -1.24
CA LYS A 84 -22.38 -24.52 -1.29
C LYS A 84 -22.86 -24.76 -2.73
N ALA A 85 -22.45 -23.90 -3.66
CA ALA A 85 -22.79 -23.99 -5.07
C ALA A 85 -21.89 -24.95 -5.86
N ILE A 86 -20.60 -25.05 -5.51
CA ILE A 86 -19.60 -25.87 -6.24
C ILE A 86 -19.63 -27.34 -5.79
N SER A 87 -19.88 -27.64 -4.51
CA SER A 87 -19.92 -29.04 -4.07
C SER A 87 -20.82 -29.23 -2.84
N ARG A 88 -21.79 -30.17 -2.92
CA ARG A 88 -22.55 -30.65 -1.76
C ARG A 88 -21.74 -31.56 -0.83
N ASP A 89 -20.53 -31.92 -1.23
CA ASP A 89 -19.67 -32.88 -0.53
C ASP A 89 -18.90 -32.22 0.62
N ALA A 90 -19.13 -32.72 1.84
CA ALA A 90 -18.43 -32.28 3.04
C ALA A 90 -16.92 -32.55 2.99
N GLU A 91 -16.48 -33.60 2.26
CA GLU A 91 -15.06 -33.89 2.10
C GLU A 91 -14.37 -32.81 1.25
N PHE A 92 -15.00 -32.42 0.15
CA PHE A 92 -14.52 -31.33 -0.71
C PHE A 92 -14.45 -30.01 0.06
N GLN A 93 -15.50 -29.67 0.83
CA GLN A 93 -15.51 -28.45 1.64
C GLN A 93 -14.36 -28.42 2.65
N LYS A 94 -14.09 -29.54 3.31
CA LYS A 94 -12.97 -29.66 4.25
C LYS A 94 -11.62 -29.52 3.54
N ALA A 95 -11.44 -30.15 2.38
CA ALA A 95 -10.23 -30.05 1.57
C ALA A 95 -9.99 -28.62 1.07
N TYR A 96 -11.05 -27.92 0.65
CA TYR A 96 -10.98 -26.52 0.27
C TYR A 96 -10.54 -25.64 1.43
N ILE A 97 -11.24 -25.73 2.58
CA ILE A 97 -10.92 -24.92 3.78
C ILE A 97 -9.46 -25.11 4.17
N GLU A 98 -8.95 -26.33 4.11
CA GLU A 98 -7.53 -26.61 4.36
C GLU A 98 -6.62 -25.94 3.33
N ARG A 99 -6.95 -26.04 2.04
CA ARG A 99 -6.12 -25.54 0.94
C ARG A 99 -6.04 -24.02 0.88
N VAL A 100 -7.12 -23.31 1.23
CA VAL A 100 -7.13 -21.84 1.29
C VAL A 100 -6.79 -21.29 2.67
N ARG A 101 -6.57 -22.15 3.69
CA ARG A 101 -6.23 -21.70 5.05
C ARG A 101 -5.01 -20.81 5.06
N GLU A 102 -3.93 -21.24 4.42
CA GLU A 102 -2.68 -20.48 4.36
C GLU A 102 -2.85 -19.14 3.66
N VAL A 103 -3.62 -19.13 2.56
CA VAL A 103 -3.94 -17.93 1.77
C VAL A 103 -4.77 -16.94 2.59
N ASN A 104 -5.75 -17.43 3.34
CA ASN A 104 -6.57 -16.63 4.24
C ASN A 104 -5.77 -16.07 5.42
N ALA A 105 -4.91 -16.88 6.04
CA ALA A 105 -4.07 -16.43 7.15
C ALA A 105 -3.08 -15.35 6.70
N LYS A 106 -2.54 -15.46 5.48
CA LYS A 106 -1.70 -14.42 4.87
C LYS A 106 -2.49 -13.14 4.62
N TYR A 107 -3.71 -13.24 4.06
CA TYR A 107 -4.58 -12.09 3.83
C TYR A 107 -4.98 -11.38 5.13
N GLU A 108 -5.38 -12.12 6.16
CA GLU A 108 -5.70 -11.56 7.49
C GLU A 108 -4.49 -10.82 8.06
N LYS A 109 -3.29 -11.40 7.94
CA LYS A 109 -2.05 -10.75 8.37
C LYS A 109 -1.75 -9.47 7.59
N GLU A 110 -1.94 -9.47 6.27
CA GLU A 110 -1.72 -8.29 5.43
C GLU A 110 -2.73 -7.17 5.73
N LEU A 111 -3.99 -7.52 6.02
CA LEU A 111 -5.00 -6.56 6.49
C LEU A 111 -4.68 -6.01 7.88
N ASP A 112 -4.27 -6.85 8.83
CA ASP A 112 -3.92 -6.42 10.18
C ASP A 112 -2.72 -5.46 10.18
N GLN A 113 -1.80 -5.64 9.23
CA GLN A 113 -0.63 -4.79 9.05
C GLN A 113 -0.92 -3.54 8.22
N LEU A 114 -2.06 -3.47 7.52
CA LEU A 114 -2.39 -2.37 6.62
C LEU A 114 -2.39 -1.00 7.31
N PRO A 115 -3.02 -0.80 8.50
CA PRO A 115 -2.97 0.51 9.17
C PRO A 115 -1.54 0.93 9.53
N PHE A 116 -0.71 -0.05 9.88
CA PHE A 116 0.70 0.19 10.20
C PHE A 116 1.51 0.55 8.96
N GLU A 117 1.29 -0.12 7.82
CA GLU A 117 1.95 0.21 6.56
C GLU A 117 1.51 1.58 6.00
N GLN A 118 0.23 1.92 6.12
CA GLN A 118 -0.27 3.26 5.79
C GLN A 118 0.42 4.33 6.66
N PHE A 119 0.51 4.10 7.97
CA PHE A 119 1.23 4.97 8.88
C PHE A 119 2.71 5.11 8.49
N LEU A 120 3.41 4.00 8.22
CA LEU A 120 4.80 4.04 7.80
C LEU A 120 5.00 4.76 6.46
N THR A 121 4.05 4.65 5.54
CA THR A 121 4.08 5.34 4.25
C THR A 121 4.03 6.86 4.45
N VAL A 122 3.13 7.33 5.30
CA VAL A 122 3.04 8.75 5.68
C VAL A 122 4.32 9.21 6.38
N VAL A 123 4.83 8.44 7.34
CA VAL A 123 6.07 8.78 8.07
C VAL A 123 7.27 8.86 7.14
N ARG A 124 7.45 7.90 6.23
CA ARG A 124 8.54 7.91 5.24
C ARG A 124 8.43 9.13 4.32
N GLY A 125 7.22 9.45 3.84
CA GLY A 125 6.98 10.65 3.03
C GLY A 125 7.32 11.94 3.78
N PHE A 126 6.92 12.05 5.04
CA PHE A 126 7.22 13.18 5.91
C PHE A 126 8.73 13.31 6.19
N LEU A 127 9.41 12.21 6.53
CA LEU A 127 10.86 12.22 6.78
C LEU A 127 11.65 12.60 5.54
N GLY A 128 11.26 12.09 4.37
CA GLY A 128 11.85 12.47 3.09
C GLY A 128 11.70 13.97 2.82
N TRP A 129 10.51 14.52 3.05
CA TRP A 129 10.24 15.95 2.92
C TRP A 129 11.10 16.81 3.87
N VAL A 130 11.16 16.42 5.15
CA VAL A 130 12.00 17.10 6.15
C VAL A 130 13.46 17.06 5.73
N ALA A 131 13.97 15.91 5.26
CA ALA A 131 15.34 15.78 4.80
C ALA A 131 15.66 16.73 3.64
N VAL A 132 14.78 16.83 2.64
CA VAL A 132 14.93 17.76 1.52
C VAL A 132 14.90 19.22 2.01
N CYS A 133 13.97 19.57 2.91
CA CYS A 133 13.87 20.93 3.46
C CYS A 133 15.12 21.33 4.24
N LEU A 134 15.65 20.42 5.07
CA LEU A 134 16.89 20.65 5.82
C LEU A 134 18.10 20.77 4.90
N GLY A 135 18.18 19.94 3.85
CA GLY A 135 19.23 20.03 2.83
C GLY A 135 19.23 21.40 2.13
N PHE A 136 18.06 21.88 1.72
CA PHE A 136 17.91 23.22 1.15
C PHE A 136 18.32 24.33 2.12
N TYR A 137 17.90 24.23 3.38
CA TYR A 137 18.27 25.20 4.41
C TYR A 137 19.79 25.29 4.58
N ALA A 138 20.44 24.13 4.73
CA ALA A 138 21.88 24.01 4.90
C ALA A 138 22.63 24.58 3.69
N LEU A 139 22.11 24.39 2.48
CA LEU A 139 22.72 24.90 1.26
C LEU A 139 22.75 26.43 1.23
N GLY A 140 21.63 27.12 1.50
CA GLY A 140 21.67 28.59 1.54
C GLY A 140 22.39 29.15 2.75
N TRP A 141 22.44 28.41 3.87
CA TRP A 141 23.31 28.76 4.99
C TRP A 141 24.80 28.68 4.58
N ALA A 142 25.21 27.62 3.88
CA ALA A 142 26.56 27.45 3.38
C ALA A 142 26.95 28.56 2.38
N ILE A 143 26.05 28.91 1.44
CA ILE A 143 26.28 30.03 0.51
C ILE A 143 26.50 31.35 1.27
N ALA A 144 25.65 31.64 2.27
CA ALA A 144 25.78 32.84 3.08
C ALA A 144 27.09 32.86 3.88
N TRP A 145 27.53 31.70 4.38
CA TRP A 145 28.82 31.56 5.08
C TRP A 145 30.00 31.85 4.15
N VAL A 146 30.01 31.29 2.93
CA VAL A 146 31.04 31.54 1.92
C VAL A 146 31.10 33.03 1.56
N ILE A 147 29.96 33.67 1.28
CA ILE A 147 29.91 35.10 0.93
C ILE A 147 30.45 35.99 2.06
N ARG A 148 30.13 35.65 3.33
CA ARG A 148 30.68 36.39 4.48
C ARG A 148 32.19 36.22 4.60
N GLY A 149 32.72 35.03 4.34
CA GLY A 149 34.16 34.76 4.37
C GLY A 149 34.96 35.61 3.37
N PHE A 150 34.35 35.97 2.24
CA PHE A 150 34.98 36.83 1.23
C PHE A 150 34.75 38.34 1.43
N ARG A 151 33.86 38.75 2.35
CA ARG A 151 33.66 40.17 2.68
C ARG A 151 34.75 40.64 3.65
N LYS A 152 35.67 41.49 3.18
CA LYS A 152 36.64 42.18 4.03
C LYS A 152 35.90 43.06 5.07
N PRO A 153 36.38 43.13 6.32
CA PRO A 153 35.86 44.09 7.28
C PRO A 153 36.09 45.50 6.71
N GLN A 154 35.02 46.28 6.58
CA GLN A 154 35.14 47.70 6.26
C GLN A 154 35.78 48.38 7.48
N ALA A 155 37.00 48.86 7.29
CA ALA A 155 37.71 49.72 8.23
C ALA A 155 37.08 51.12 8.26
#